data_AF-X6C2V3-F1
#
_entry.id   AF-X6C2V3-F1
#
_cell.length_a   1.000
_cell.length_b   1.000
_cell.length_c   1.000
_cell.angle_alpha   90.00
_cell.angle_beta   90.00
_cell.angle_gamma   90.00
#
_symmetry.space_group_name_H-M   'P 1'
#
loop_
_entity.id
_entity.type
_entity.pdbx_description
1 polymer ?
#
loop_
_entity_poly.entity_id
_entity_poly.type
_entity_poly.pdbx_seq_one_letter_code
_entity_poly.pdbx_strand_id
1 'polypeptide(L)'
;MTVWPLKFRERGDGEFLLTDDAGGFFLSDQSFLERYVGNKLSADDHTFLRESGHSFERKGDPDWTAFAYRWARRQSKQQELSYVILVPTLRCNLTCGYCQVSRAPENAQGFDWSEETLNAALRLIGAMKGPRIKVEFQGGEPLLRVDLLEQIRSFALACCRFFGHEVKLA
;
A
#
# COMPACT_ATOMS: atom_id res chain seq x y z
N MET A 1 26.94 3.17 21.31
CA MET A 1 26.06 2.40 20.42
C MET A 1 24.59 2.70 20.67
N THR A 2 23.83 2.94 19.60
CA THR A 2 22.38 3.17 19.60
C THR A 2 21.71 2.09 18.78
N VAL A 3 20.72 1.41 19.37
CA VAL A 3 19.91 0.38 18.69
C VAL A 3 18.73 1.07 18.00
N TRP A 4 18.45 0.70 16.76
CA TRP A 4 17.24 1.14 16.06
C TRP A 4 16.00 0.55 16.75
N PRO A 5 14.87 1.26 16.82
CA PRO A 5 13.66 0.72 17.43
C PRO A 5 13.25 -0.62 16.79
N LEU A 6 13.22 -1.66 17.61
CA LEU A 6 12.75 -2.99 17.23
C LEU A 6 11.28 -3.17 17.63
N LYS A 7 10.46 -3.57 16.67
CA LYS A 7 9.09 -4.08 16.89
C LYS A 7 9.18 -5.59 17.06
N PHE A 8 8.37 -6.16 17.95
CA PHE A 8 8.37 -7.59 18.23
C PHE A 8 6.97 -8.21 18.15
N ARG A 9 6.89 -9.47 17.73
CA ARG A 9 5.67 -10.27 17.71
C ARG A 9 5.97 -11.73 18.05
N GLU A 10 5.20 -12.31 18.95
CA GLU A 10 5.29 -13.73 19.27
C GLU A 10 4.83 -14.59 18.09
N ARG A 11 5.57 -15.67 17.79
CA ARG A 11 5.25 -16.65 16.75
C ARG A 11 4.73 -17.98 17.28
N GLY A 12 4.87 -18.22 18.59
CA GLY A 12 4.57 -19.48 19.27
C GLY A 12 5.82 -20.04 19.97
N ASP A 13 5.63 -20.92 20.95
CA ASP A 13 6.70 -21.63 21.66
C ASP A 13 7.78 -20.73 22.30
N GLY A 14 7.43 -19.49 22.67
CA GLY A 14 8.36 -18.52 23.26
C GLY A 14 9.34 -17.88 22.26
N GLU A 15 9.14 -18.09 20.96
CA GLU A 15 9.91 -17.44 19.89
C GLU A 15 9.28 -16.11 19.49
N PHE A 16 10.13 -15.09 19.36
CA PHE A 16 9.76 -13.74 18.96
C PHE A 16 10.44 -13.37 17.64
N LEU A 17 9.65 -12.79 16.73
CA LEU A 17 10.17 -12.08 15.57
C LEU A 17 10.41 -10.63 15.95
N LEU A 18 11.65 -10.17 15.83
CA LEU A 18 12.03 -8.77 15.96
C LEU A 18 12.30 -8.18 14.59
N THR A 19 11.82 -6.96 14.37
CA THR A 19 11.93 -6.25 13.08
C THR A 19 12.32 -4.80 13.31
N ASP A 20 13.17 -4.26 12.43
CA ASP A 20 13.45 -2.82 12.38
C ASP A 20 12.56 -2.13 11.31
N ASP A 21 12.57 -0.79 11.28
CA ASP A 21 11.79 -0.03 10.30
C ASP A 21 12.38 -0.05 8.88
N ALA A 22 13.65 -0.44 8.75
CA ALA A 22 14.28 -0.74 7.47
C ALA A 22 14.04 -2.19 7.04
N GLY A 23 13.10 -2.87 7.73
CA GLY A 23 12.81 -4.30 7.86
C GLY A 23 13.93 -5.28 7.53
N GLY A 24 15.06 -5.09 8.20
CA GLY A 24 15.80 -6.23 8.72
C GLY A 24 15.00 -6.89 9.85
N PHE A 25 15.29 -8.17 10.10
CA PHE A 25 14.60 -8.95 11.11
C PHE A 25 15.48 -10.08 11.65
N PHE A 26 15.18 -10.55 12.86
CA PHE A 26 15.78 -11.74 13.44
C PHE A 26 14.78 -12.42 14.39
N LEU A 27 15.05 -13.68 14.70
CA LEU A 27 14.31 -14.44 15.71
C LEU A 27 15.07 -14.41 17.03
N SER A 28 14.34 -14.32 18.13
CA SER A 28 14.92 -14.40 19.46
C SER A 28 13.92 -14.98 20.46
N ASP A 29 14.31 -15.04 21.73
CA ASP A 29 13.50 -15.60 22.79
C ASP A 29 12.96 -14.52 23.74
N GLN A 30 12.12 -14.96 24.68
CA GLN A 30 11.60 -14.13 25.77
C GLN A 30 12.71 -13.45 26.57
N SER A 31 13.84 -14.13 26.80
CA SER A 31 14.93 -13.61 27.63
C SER A 31 15.62 -12.42 26.96
N PHE A 32 15.86 -12.49 25.64
CA PHE A 32 16.37 -11.37 24.87
C PHE A 32 15.38 -10.20 24.88
N LEU A 33 14.09 -10.48 24.67
CA LEU A 33 13.06 -9.44 24.66
C LEU A 33 13.02 -8.68 25.99
N GLU A 34 13.05 -9.39 27.12
CA GLU A 34 13.09 -8.79 28.46
C GLU A 34 14.33 -7.92 28.67
N ARG A 35 15.50 -8.34 28.19
CA ARG A 35 16.72 -7.52 28.20
C ARG A 35 16.58 -6.27 27.33
N TYR A 36 16.01 -6.40 26.14
CA TYR A 36 15.79 -5.30 25.21
C TYR A 36 14.84 -4.25 25.80
N VAL A 37 13.65 -4.65 26.26
CA VAL A 37 12.65 -3.71 26.83
C VAL A 37 13.08 -3.13 28.17
N GLY A 38 13.86 -3.89 28.94
CA GLY A 38 14.41 -3.48 30.24
C GLY A 38 15.66 -2.61 30.15
N ASN A 39 16.18 -2.33 28.94
CA ASN A 39 17.45 -1.64 28.72
C ASN A 39 18.64 -2.32 29.43
N LYS A 40 18.66 -3.66 29.37
CA LYS A 40 19.66 -4.56 30.00
C LYS A 40 20.32 -5.47 28.96
N LEU A 41 20.50 -4.99 27.73
CA LEU A 41 21.23 -5.72 26.70
C LEU A 41 22.67 -5.99 27.15
N SER A 42 23.15 -7.21 26.92
CA SER A 42 24.52 -7.61 27.20
C SER A 42 25.49 -7.13 26.11
N ALA A 43 26.79 -7.30 26.36
CA ALA A 43 27.81 -7.01 25.35
C ALA A 43 27.66 -7.91 24.10
N ASP A 44 27.24 -9.16 24.28
CA ASP A 44 26.99 -10.10 23.19
C ASP A 44 25.75 -9.68 22.38
N ASP A 45 24.67 -9.27 23.06
CA ASP A 45 23.49 -8.73 22.38
C ASP A 45 23.85 -7.48 21.55
N HIS A 46 24.69 -6.61 22.11
CA HIS A 46 25.13 -5.40 21.42
C HIS A 46 25.98 -5.72 20.19
N THR A 47 26.88 -6.70 20.29
CA THR A 47 27.71 -7.17 19.18
C THR A 47 26.83 -7.77 18.08
N PHE A 48 25.92 -8.67 18.44
CA PHE A 48 24.96 -9.27 17.51
C PHE A 48 24.11 -8.22 16.78
N LEU A 49 23.55 -7.24 17.51
CA LEU A 49 22.72 -6.19 16.92
C LEU A 49 23.51 -5.31 15.96
N ARG A 50 24.79 -5.05 16.24
CA ARG A 50 25.67 -4.29 15.35
C ARG A 50 25.97 -5.08 14.07
N GLU A 51 26.42 -6.31 14.22
CA GLU A 51 26.75 -7.19 13.09
C GLU A 51 25.53 -7.50 12.20
N SER A 52 24.34 -7.54 12.80
CA SER A 52 23.07 -7.72 12.09
C SER A 52 22.51 -6.41 11.49
N GLY A 53 23.17 -5.26 11.70
CA GLY A 53 22.76 -3.97 11.15
C GLY A 53 21.50 -3.38 11.79
N HIS A 54 21.30 -3.65 13.08
CA HIS A 54 20.22 -3.14 13.93
C HIS A 54 20.68 -2.06 14.91
N SER A 55 21.95 -1.66 14.88
CA SER A 55 22.49 -0.57 15.68
C SER A 55 23.51 0.25 14.89
N PHE A 56 23.91 1.40 15.45
CA PHE A 56 24.96 2.27 14.92
C PHE A 56 25.72 2.94 16.07
N GLU A 57 26.92 3.46 15.82
CA GLU A 57 27.70 4.16 16.85
C GLU A 57 27.51 5.68 16.77
N ARG A 58 27.52 6.21 15.55
CA ARG A 58 27.31 7.64 15.31
C ARG A 58 26.47 7.85 14.06
N LYS A 59 25.68 8.91 14.07
CA LYS A 59 24.95 9.34 12.88
C LYS A 59 25.92 9.56 11.72
N GLY A 60 25.66 8.92 10.58
CA GLY A 60 26.49 9.02 9.38
C GLY A 60 27.65 8.03 9.28
N ASP A 61 27.82 7.11 10.24
CA ASP A 61 28.70 5.96 10.02
C ASP A 61 28.11 4.99 8.97
N PRO A 62 28.88 3.96 8.54
CA PRO A 62 28.40 2.99 7.56
C PRO A 62 27.12 2.27 8.00
N ASP A 63 27.00 1.90 9.28
CA ASP A 63 25.84 1.17 9.82
C ASP A 63 24.57 2.03 9.77
N TRP A 64 24.68 3.30 10.18
CA TRP A 64 23.62 4.29 10.07
C TRP A 64 23.21 4.52 8.62
N THR A 65 24.19 4.67 7.71
CA THR A 65 23.95 4.94 6.29
C THR A 65 23.29 3.75 5.60
N ALA A 66 23.71 2.54 5.94
CA ALA A 66 23.11 1.30 5.44
C ALA A 66 21.64 1.20 5.87
N PHE A 67 21.35 1.43 7.16
CA PHE A 67 19.97 1.48 7.65
C PHE A 67 19.14 2.54 6.93
N ALA A 68 19.63 3.79 6.87
CA ALA A 68 18.93 4.90 6.24
C ALA A 68 18.63 4.64 4.75
N TYR A 69 19.56 4.02 4.03
CA TYR A 69 19.35 3.61 2.64
C TYR A 69 18.26 2.55 2.52
N ARG A 70 18.33 1.46 3.30
CA ARG A 70 17.30 0.40 3.32
C ARG A 70 15.92 0.97 3.65
N TRP A 71 15.85 1.83 4.66
CA TRP A 71 14.63 2.51 5.08
C TRP A 71 14.07 3.40 3.97
N ALA A 72 14.91 4.24 3.35
CA ALA A 72 14.51 5.14 2.28
C ALA A 72 13.98 4.40 1.05
N ARG A 73 14.56 3.25 0.69
CA ARG A 73 14.04 2.43 -0.41
C ARG A 73 12.66 1.83 -0.14
N ARG A 74 12.29 1.67 1.13
CA ARG A 74 10.99 1.12 1.55
C ARG A 74 9.92 2.19 1.68
N GLN A 75 10.32 3.45 1.73
CA GLN A 75 9.38 4.54 1.60
C GLN A 75 8.82 4.52 0.18
N SER A 76 7.55 4.12 0.05
CA SER A 76 6.81 4.29 -1.20
C SER A 76 6.68 5.79 -1.45
N LYS A 77 7.54 6.34 -2.30
CA LYS A 77 7.41 7.70 -2.78
C LYS A 77 6.59 7.67 -4.06
N GLN A 78 5.27 7.53 -3.92
CA GLN A 78 4.37 7.77 -5.04
C GLN A 78 4.47 9.26 -5.39
N GLN A 79 5.18 9.58 -6.46
CA GLN A 79 5.44 10.97 -6.85
C GLN A 79 4.19 11.64 -7.45
N GLU A 80 3.36 10.87 -8.14
CA GLU A 80 2.18 11.35 -8.86
C GLU A 80 1.03 10.33 -8.77
N LEU A 81 -0.21 10.81 -8.74
CA LEU A 81 -1.40 9.95 -8.74
C LEU A 81 -1.44 9.14 -10.04
N SER A 82 -1.43 7.82 -9.92
CA SER A 82 -1.34 6.90 -11.07
C SER A 82 -2.29 5.70 -10.96
N TYR A 83 -3.13 5.65 -9.92
CA TYR A 83 -4.10 4.59 -9.72
C TYR A 83 -5.41 5.16 -9.18
N VAL A 84 -6.53 4.81 -9.82
CA VAL A 84 -7.88 5.17 -9.37
C VAL A 84 -8.78 3.94 -9.41
N ILE A 85 -9.62 3.82 -8.38
CA ILE A 85 -10.71 2.85 -8.32
C ILE A 85 -12.00 3.62 -8.58
N LEU A 86 -12.77 3.18 -9.56
CA LEU A 86 -14.02 3.82 -9.96
C LEU A 86 -15.19 2.90 -9.65
N VAL A 87 -16.20 3.45 -8.96
CA VAL A 87 -17.42 2.73 -8.56
C VAL A 87 -18.62 3.28 -9.32
N PRO A 88 -18.81 2.93 -10.62
CA PRO A 88 -19.86 3.51 -11.48
C PRO A 88 -21.28 3.15 -11.03
N THR A 89 -21.42 2.05 -10.27
CA THR A 89 -22.70 1.63 -9.71
C THR A 89 -22.51 0.86 -8.40
N LEU A 90 -23.46 1.04 -7.47
CA LEU A 90 -23.61 0.18 -6.29
C LEU A 90 -24.63 -0.96 -6.53
N ARG A 91 -25.34 -0.97 -7.67
CA ARG A 91 -26.27 -2.04 -8.02
C ARG A 91 -25.50 -3.35 -8.22
N CYS A 92 -26.09 -4.46 -7.78
CA CYS A 92 -25.52 -5.79 -7.94
C CYS A 92 -26.63 -6.82 -8.17
N ASN A 93 -26.36 -7.78 -9.04
CA ASN A 93 -27.24 -8.93 -9.34
C ASN A 93 -27.03 -10.12 -8.36
N LEU A 94 -26.15 -9.97 -7.37
CA LEU A 94 -25.85 -10.98 -6.36
C LEU A 94 -26.03 -10.45 -4.93
N THR A 95 -26.07 -11.38 -3.97
CA THR A 95 -26.18 -11.11 -2.52
C THR A 95 -25.14 -11.92 -1.75
N CYS A 96 -23.86 -11.65 -1.99
CA CYS A 96 -22.77 -12.36 -1.32
C CYS A 96 -22.79 -12.07 0.20
N GLY A 97 -22.78 -13.10 1.04
CA GLY A 97 -22.78 -12.95 2.50
C GLY A 97 -21.51 -12.33 3.08
N TYR A 98 -20.42 -12.33 2.31
CA TYR A 98 -19.14 -11.71 2.65
C TYR A 98 -18.91 -10.37 1.92
N CYS A 99 -19.94 -9.79 1.29
CA CYS A 99 -19.78 -8.57 0.52
C CYS A 99 -19.37 -7.39 1.44
N GLN A 100 -18.16 -6.86 1.23
CA GLN A 100 -17.63 -5.72 1.99
C GLN A 100 -18.14 -4.37 1.51
N VAL A 101 -18.79 -4.33 0.34
CA VAL A 101 -19.34 -3.14 -0.29
C VAL A 101 -20.87 -3.14 -0.11
N SER A 102 -21.42 -2.01 0.35
CA SER A 102 -22.86 -1.82 0.54
C SER A 102 -23.60 -1.83 -0.80
N ARG A 103 -23.90 -3.03 -1.30
CA ARG A 103 -24.63 -3.23 -2.56
C ARG A 103 -26.08 -2.77 -2.47
N ALA A 104 -26.60 -2.29 -3.58
CA ALA A 104 -28.02 -2.13 -3.83
C ALA A 104 -28.54 -3.28 -4.71
N PRO A 105 -29.81 -3.67 -4.59
CA PRO A 105 -30.45 -4.56 -5.55
C PRO A 105 -30.30 -4.05 -7.00
N GLU A 106 -30.23 -4.97 -7.97
CA GLU A 106 -30.06 -4.64 -9.39
C GLU A 106 -31.10 -3.64 -9.95
N ASN A 107 -32.33 -3.67 -9.42
CA ASN A 107 -33.44 -2.80 -9.83
C ASN A 107 -33.56 -1.50 -9.00
N ALA A 108 -32.65 -1.25 -8.06
CA ALA A 108 -32.67 -0.05 -7.25
C ALA A 108 -32.32 1.20 -8.08
N GLN A 109 -32.96 2.33 -7.78
CA GLN A 109 -32.71 3.59 -8.47
C GLN A 109 -31.79 4.51 -7.65
N GLY A 110 -31.06 5.40 -8.32
CA GLY A 110 -30.17 6.36 -7.66
C GLY A 110 -28.83 5.81 -7.20
N PHE A 111 -28.48 4.57 -7.57
CA PHE A 111 -27.23 3.91 -7.21
C PHE A 111 -26.21 3.87 -8.36
N ASP A 112 -26.50 4.58 -9.44
CA ASP A 112 -25.67 4.72 -10.62
C ASP A 112 -25.08 6.13 -10.67
N TRP A 113 -23.92 6.27 -11.33
CA TRP A 113 -23.39 7.60 -11.62
C TRP A 113 -24.35 8.44 -12.48
N SER A 114 -24.43 9.71 -12.13
CA SER A 114 -24.95 10.76 -13.00
C SER A 114 -23.92 11.12 -14.08
N GLU A 115 -24.39 11.81 -15.11
CA GLU A 115 -23.52 12.40 -16.13
C GLU A 115 -22.50 13.39 -15.53
N GLU A 116 -22.90 14.14 -14.50
CA GLU A 116 -22.01 15.05 -13.77
C GLU A 116 -20.84 14.29 -13.12
N THR A 117 -21.13 13.17 -12.44
CA THR A 117 -20.10 12.33 -11.82
C THR A 117 -19.18 11.70 -12.86
N LEU A 118 -19.72 11.23 -13.99
CA LEU A 118 -18.91 10.73 -15.10
C LEU A 118 -17.95 11.82 -15.59
N ASN A 119 -18.45 13.02 -15.87
CA ASN A 119 -17.61 14.13 -16.32
C ASN A 119 -16.54 14.52 -15.29
N ALA A 120 -16.85 14.46 -14.00
CA ALA A 120 -15.87 14.68 -12.94
C ALA A 120 -14.79 13.59 -12.93
N ALA A 121 -15.16 12.32 -13.11
CA ALA A 121 -14.21 11.21 -13.19
C ALA A 121 -13.29 11.32 -14.41
N LEU A 122 -13.83 11.71 -15.58
CA LEU A 122 -13.02 11.95 -16.78
C LEU A 122 -12.02 13.09 -16.55
N ARG A 123 -12.45 14.21 -15.95
CA ARG A 123 -11.55 15.31 -15.59
C ARG A 123 -10.44 14.87 -14.62
N LEU A 124 -10.76 14.03 -13.63
CA LEU A 124 -9.78 13.47 -12.71
C LEU A 124 -8.74 12.65 -13.46
N ILE A 125 -9.17 11.71 -14.30
CA ILE A 125 -8.27 10.87 -15.11
C ILE A 125 -7.39 11.73 -16.01
N GLY A 126 -7.96 12.74 -16.67
CA GLY A 126 -7.23 13.64 -17.56
C GLY A 126 -6.20 14.53 -16.86
N ALA A 127 -6.34 14.74 -15.55
CA ALA A 127 -5.40 15.51 -14.74
C ALA A 127 -4.28 14.66 -14.10
N MET A 128 -4.35 13.32 -14.21
CA MET A 128 -3.33 12.43 -13.66
C MET A 128 -2.02 12.55 -14.43
N LYS A 129 -0.90 12.64 -13.70
CA LYS A 129 0.46 12.81 -14.26
C LYS A 129 1.35 11.59 -14.09
N GLY A 130 0.81 10.51 -13.52
CA GLY A 130 1.54 9.26 -13.34
C GLY A 130 2.02 8.70 -14.68
N PRO A 131 3.25 8.14 -14.75
CA PRO A 131 3.80 7.61 -16.00
C PRO A 131 2.98 6.43 -16.55
N ARG A 132 2.31 5.70 -15.65
CA ARG A 132 1.40 4.61 -15.95
C ARG A 132 0.12 4.77 -15.15
N ILE A 133 -0.99 5.02 -15.83
CA ILE A 133 -2.31 5.19 -15.20
C ILE A 133 -3.01 3.83 -15.14
N LYS A 134 -3.38 3.38 -13.94
CA LYS A 134 -4.24 2.22 -13.73
C LYS A 134 -5.64 2.72 -13.36
N VAL A 135 -6.64 2.25 -14.09
CA VAL A 135 -8.05 2.44 -13.75
C VAL A 135 -8.63 1.05 -13.43
N GLU A 136 -9.19 0.91 -12.24
CA GLU A 136 -9.86 -0.31 -11.81
C GLU A 136 -11.34 -0.03 -11.56
N PHE A 137 -12.21 -0.87 -12.12
CA PHE A 137 -13.66 -0.76 -11.92
C PHE A 137 -14.11 -1.66 -10.78
N GLN A 138 -14.73 -1.07 -9.77
CA GLN A 138 -15.31 -1.77 -8.62
C GLN A 138 -16.76 -1.32 -8.39
N GLY A 139 -17.40 -1.79 -7.32
CA GLY A 139 -18.75 -1.39 -6.93
C GLY A 139 -19.59 -2.56 -6.48
N GLY A 140 -20.87 -2.55 -6.88
CA GLY A 140 -21.69 -3.76 -6.87
C GLY A 140 -21.23 -4.70 -7.99
N GLU A 141 -21.97 -4.75 -9.09
CA GLU A 141 -21.57 -5.40 -10.34
C GLU A 141 -21.30 -4.33 -11.41
N PRO A 142 -20.03 -3.96 -11.68
CA PRO A 142 -19.68 -2.92 -12.65
C PRO A 142 -20.20 -3.20 -14.07
N LEU A 143 -20.35 -4.47 -14.43
CA LEU A 143 -20.85 -4.88 -15.75
C LEU A 143 -22.34 -4.58 -15.95
N LEU A 144 -23.07 -4.13 -14.91
CA LEU A 144 -24.41 -3.55 -15.08
C LEU A 144 -24.38 -2.16 -15.76
N ARG A 145 -23.20 -1.53 -15.88
CA ARG A 145 -22.98 -0.22 -16.51
C ARG A 145 -21.79 -0.20 -17.46
N VAL A 146 -21.74 -1.18 -18.37
CA VAL A 146 -20.72 -1.26 -19.44
C VAL A 146 -20.62 0.02 -20.26
N ASP A 147 -21.73 0.76 -20.42
CA ASP A 147 -21.76 2.06 -21.08
C ASP A 147 -20.83 3.11 -20.43
N LEU A 148 -20.69 3.10 -19.10
CA LEU A 148 -19.76 3.98 -18.38
C LEU A 148 -18.32 3.49 -18.50
N LEU A 149 -18.11 2.17 -18.42
CA LEU A 149 -16.80 1.56 -18.59
C LEU A 149 -16.19 1.89 -19.95
N GLU A 150 -16.97 1.78 -21.04
CA GLU A 150 -16.51 2.10 -22.39
C GLU A 150 -16.20 3.58 -22.59
N GLN A 151 -16.99 4.49 -21.99
CA GLN A 151 -16.70 5.93 -22.03
C GLN A 151 -15.39 6.28 -21.32
N ILE A 152 -15.17 5.71 -20.13
CA ILE A 152 -13.93 5.90 -19.38
C ILE A 152 -12.74 5.30 -20.11
N ARG A 153 -12.88 4.08 -20.63
CA ARG A 153 -11.85 3.39 -21.43
C ARG A 153 -11.47 4.23 -22.65
N SER A 154 -12.45 4.69 -23.42
CA SER A 154 -12.23 5.47 -24.63
C SER A 154 -11.50 6.78 -24.33
N PHE A 155 -11.91 7.49 -23.28
CA PHE A 155 -11.24 8.71 -22.83
C PHE A 155 -9.81 8.45 -22.35
N ALA A 156 -9.59 7.44 -21.51
CA ALA A 156 -8.27 7.11 -20.99
C ALA A 156 -7.26 6.77 -22.12
N LEU A 157 -7.70 5.99 -23.12
CA LEU A 157 -6.88 5.68 -24.30
C LEU A 157 -6.56 6.93 -25.14
N ALA A 158 -7.52 7.84 -25.29
CA ALA A 158 -7.31 9.10 -26.01
C ALA A 158 -6.31 10.02 -25.28
N CYS A 159 -6.46 10.21 -23.97
CA CYS A 159 -5.53 10.99 -23.15
C CYS A 159 -4.10 10.43 -23.20
N CYS A 160 -3.93 9.11 -23.11
CA CYS A 160 -2.61 8.48 -23.22
C CYS A 160 -1.88 8.79 -24.52
N ARG A 161 -2.59 8.74 -25.66
CA ARG A 161 -2.00 9.07 -26.96
C ARG A 161 -1.54 10.52 -27.03
N PHE A 162 -2.23 11.41 -26.33
CA PHE A 162 -1.91 12.84 -26.32
C PHE A 162 -0.75 13.19 -25.37
N PHE A 163 -0.67 12.52 -24.21
CA PHE A 163 0.31 12.84 -23.15
C PHE A 163 1.49 11.85 -23.06
N GLY A 164 1.50 10.77 -23.85
CA GLY A 164 2.59 9.79 -23.86
C GLY A 164 2.60 8.83 -22.66
N HIS A 165 1.47 8.62 -21.99
CA HIS A 165 1.34 7.71 -20.84
C HIS A 165 0.88 6.29 -21.25
N GLU A 166 1.21 5.27 -20.44
CA GLU A 166 0.69 3.91 -20.60
C GLU A 166 -0.53 3.68 -19.69
N VAL A 167 -1.65 3.15 -20.21
CA VAL A 167 -2.84 2.78 -19.41
C VAL A 167 -2.98 1.27 -19.27
N LYS A 168 -3.25 0.82 -18.04
CA LYS A 168 -3.72 -0.54 -17.75
C LYS A 168 -5.12 -0.48 -17.16
N LEU A 169 -6.08 -1.07 -17.88
CA LEU A 169 -7.43 -1.31 -17.37
C LEU A 169 -7.43 -2.66 -16.67
N ALA A 170 -7.98 -2.72 -15.45
CA ALA A 170 -8.09 -3.92 -14.64
C ALA A 170 -9.53 -4.06 -14.12
#